data_AF-A0AA88WLH4-F1
#
_entry.id   AF-A0AA88WLH4-F1
#
_cell.length_a   1.000
_cell.length_b   1.000
_cell.length_c   1.000
_cell.angle_alpha   90.00
_cell.angle_beta   90.00
_cell.angle_gamma   90.00
#
_symmetry.space_group_name_H-M   'P 1'
#
loop_
_entity.id
_entity.type
_entity.pdbx_description
1 polymer ?
#
loop_
_entity_poly.entity_id
_entity_poly.type
_entity_poly.pdbx_seq_one_letter_code
_entity_poly.pdbx_strand_id
1 'polypeptide(L)'
;MITRMLLQQANCQALCESFEAAKSEERAARRSVKLKRQEIDSVQSVINRVKNAISVEDIDGRIHTMEHMIQHETLPLKEEKQFIHEIKRLKHLRGQLSSNMGSQDEIQEALDQKDQIEERLKILKKELDALKDSVSKAEMASVAAGKKYDDESKRVKEFQAKFRAADDTRQEAYAHLLSLKRLLFEKNKYFRMYKDVSMAVSNYTRRVDRAAFPRLCADEMETMMELIIKNEDFRKEYVKCNVRSTVRRFRTLDGRSLAPDEEPLVLPSYLDERVGRSVSSSGKGGSSTLISTVEQVKQVSPAQGEAGGKSTEMVAENNSQSVKSEKTVKPIPGSGLASVSGRDETGGRKEEENAESKEEQELARKAEELRKEEMAANKLKEQHRLEEKAKAKEALERKKRNTEKAQIRAELRAQKEAEQKEKEREKRLRKKEKKKAPEAQDDTNDGETAPTTEVLSEAEVRDSPTTVTKRSAKPSSFGKQSKSKPIPPPLRNKGKRRWRDWAFLTIMLALVVVLFSLGSSGFFQNLREQGGGASKKVE
;
A
#
# COMPACT_ATOMS: atom_id res chain seq x y z
N MET A 1 -16.97 1.09 -6.85
CA MET A 1 -15.58 1.11 -6.35
C MET A 1 -14.66 1.77 -7.38
N ILE A 2 -14.50 1.16 -8.56
CA ILE A 2 -13.68 1.66 -9.68
C ILE A 2 -13.83 3.17 -9.93
N THR A 3 -15.05 3.70 -10.05
CA THR A 3 -15.29 5.14 -10.25
C THR A 3 -14.70 6.06 -9.18
N ARG A 4 -14.67 5.64 -7.90
CA ARG A 4 -14.00 6.40 -6.83
C ARG A 4 -12.47 6.30 -6.92
N MET A 5 -11.95 5.15 -7.31
CA MET A 5 -10.51 4.95 -7.53
C MET A 5 -10.00 5.85 -8.68
N LEU A 6 -10.74 5.91 -9.80
CA LEU A 6 -10.40 6.78 -10.93
C LEU A 6 -10.46 8.27 -10.55
N LEU A 7 -11.51 8.70 -9.84
CA LEU A 7 -11.61 10.07 -9.33
C LEU A 7 -10.43 10.45 -8.41
N GLN A 8 -10.04 9.54 -7.51
CA GLN A 8 -8.94 9.77 -6.57
C GLN A 8 -7.57 9.68 -7.24
N GLN A 9 -7.42 8.87 -8.29
CA GLN A 9 -6.23 8.84 -9.13
C GLN A 9 -6.06 10.16 -9.90
N ALA A 10 -7.14 10.71 -10.48
CA ALA A 10 -7.13 12.03 -11.11
C ALA A 10 -6.80 13.15 -10.11
N ASN A 11 -7.37 13.12 -8.90
CA ASN A 11 -7.03 14.05 -7.83
C ASN A 11 -5.55 13.94 -7.41
N CYS A 12 -5.01 12.73 -7.30
CA CYS A 12 -3.59 12.49 -7.00
C CYS A 12 -2.67 13.02 -8.13
N GLN A 13 -3.12 12.94 -9.39
CA GLN A 13 -2.38 13.51 -10.53
C GLN A 13 -2.37 15.04 -10.49
N ALA A 14 -3.52 15.69 -10.31
CA ALA A 14 -3.60 17.15 -10.18
C ALA A 14 -2.78 17.68 -8.99
N LEU A 15 -2.75 16.93 -7.87
CA LEU A 15 -1.86 17.23 -6.74
C LEU A 15 -0.38 17.07 -7.10
N CYS A 16 -0.01 16.07 -7.89
CA CYS A 16 1.36 15.87 -8.40
C CYS A 16 1.82 17.04 -9.28
N GLU A 17 0.96 17.47 -10.20
CA GLU A 17 1.17 18.63 -11.07
C GLU A 17 1.36 19.91 -10.23
N SER A 18 0.50 20.14 -9.23
CA SER A 18 0.67 21.27 -8.29
C SER A 18 1.95 21.22 -7.45
N PHE A 19 2.43 20.02 -7.13
CA PHE A 19 3.65 19.81 -6.35
C PHE A 19 4.90 20.09 -7.19
N GLU A 20 5.03 19.53 -8.40
CA GLU A 20 6.18 19.86 -9.26
C GLU A 20 6.14 21.32 -9.75
N ALA A 21 4.97 21.94 -9.88
CA ALA A 21 4.84 23.38 -10.10
C ALA A 21 5.47 24.19 -8.95
N ALA A 22 5.01 24.01 -7.70
CA ALA A 22 5.56 24.70 -6.52
C ALA A 22 7.06 24.41 -6.30
N LYS A 23 7.50 23.18 -6.61
CA LYS A 23 8.90 22.76 -6.56
C LYS A 23 9.72 23.30 -7.74
N SER A 24 9.10 23.71 -8.85
CA SER A 24 9.78 24.44 -9.93
C SER A 24 9.99 25.91 -9.58
N GLU A 25 9.01 26.52 -8.92
CA GLU A 25 9.07 27.87 -8.33
C GLU A 25 10.17 27.94 -7.25
N GLU A 26 10.20 26.98 -6.33
CA GLU A 26 11.27 26.85 -5.33
C GLU A 26 12.67 26.76 -5.98
N ARG A 27 12.83 25.93 -7.03
CA ARG A 27 14.08 25.84 -7.80
C ARG A 27 14.42 27.19 -8.47
N ALA A 28 13.44 27.94 -8.96
CA ALA A 28 13.63 29.25 -9.59
C ALA A 28 14.06 30.33 -8.57
N ALA A 29 13.42 30.36 -7.38
CA ALA A 29 13.81 31.24 -6.29
C ALA A 29 15.25 30.93 -5.81
N ARG A 30 15.60 29.65 -5.62
CA ARG A 30 16.98 29.24 -5.27
C ARG A 30 18.01 29.64 -6.34
N ARG A 31 17.68 29.55 -7.63
CA ARG A 31 18.54 30.05 -8.73
C ARG A 31 18.74 31.56 -8.65
N SER A 32 17.68 32.32 -8.38
CA SER A 32 17.73 33.77 -8.28
C SER A 32 18.64 34.23 -7.13
N VAL A 33 18.58 33.55 -5.97
CA VAL A 33 19.52 33.74 -4.85
C VAL A 33 20.98 33.45 -5.25
N LYS A 34 21.22 32.45 -6.11
CA LYS A 34 22.57 32.17 -6.62
C LYS A 34 23.08 33.31 -7.52
N LEU A 35 22.26 33.79 -8.45
CA LEU A 35 22.63 34.90 -9.34
C LEU A 35 22.93 36.19 -8.57
N LYS A 36 22.06 36.57 -7.62
CA LYS A 36 22.28 37.76 -6.77
C LYS A 36 23.52 37.66 -5.88
N ARG A 37 23.94 36.45 -5.47
CA ARG A 37 25.25 36.25 -4.82
C ARG A 37 26.40 36.52 -5.77
N GLN A 38 26.35 36.00 -7.00
CA GLN A 38 27.39 36.23 -8.01
C GLN A 38 27.53 37.72 -8.38
N GLU A 39 26.42 38.47 -8.44
CA GLU A 39 26.45 39.94 -8.55
C GLU A 39 27.19 40.59 -7.37
N ILE A 40 26.83 40.25 -6.12
CA ILE A 40 27.50 40.77 -4.92
C ILE A 40 28.99 40.41 -4.90
N ASP A 41 29.36 39.18 -5.25
CA ASP A 41 30.75 38.72 -5.31
C ASP A 41 31.55 39.54 -6.36
N SER A 42 30.94 39.86 -7.50
CA SER A 42 31.56 40.72 -8.54
C SER A 42 31.75 42.17 -8.08
N VAL A 43 30.73 42.78 -7.47
CA VAL A 43 30.81 44.16 -6.93
C VAL A 43 31.82 44.23 -5.78
N GLN A 44 31.88 43.20 -4.94
CA GLN A 44 32.84 43.13 -3.84
C GLN A 44 34.28 42.85 -4.34
N SER A 45 34.46 42.22 -5.51
CA SER A 45 35.75 42.16 -6.19
C SER A 45 36.24 43.55 -6.62
N VAL A 46 35.38 44.38 -7.21
CA VAL A 46 35.73 45.77 -7.59
C VAL A 46 36.12 46.60 -6.36
N ILE A 47 35.35 46.51 -5.27
CA ILE A 47 35.68 47.17 -3.98
C ILE A 47 37.03 46.70 -3.43
N ASN A 48 37.39 45.42 -3.59
CA ASN A 48 38.68 44.91 -3.16
C ASN A 48 39.83 45.42 -4.05
N ARG A 49 39.64 45.54 -5.37
CA ARG A 49 40.62 46.18 -6.27
C ARG A 49 40.93 47.62 -5.84
N VAL A 50 39.87 48.42 -5.61
CA VAL A 50 39.99 49.82 -5.14
C VAL A 50 40.73 49.91 -3.80
N LYS A 51 40.44 49.03 -2.85
CA LYS A 51 41.15 48.96 -1.56
C LYS A 51 42.62 48.57 -1.72
N ASN A 52 42.93 47.62 -2.60
CA ASN A 52 44.31 47.24 -2.90
C ASN A 52 45.08 48.42 -3.52
N ALA A 53 44.44 49.20 -4.41
CA ALA A 53 45.04 50.35 -5.07
C ALA A 53 45.40 51.47 -4.09
N ILE A 54 44.45 51.88 -3.23
CA ILE A 54 44.70 52.86 -2.15
C ILE A 54 45.86 52.37 -1.27
N SER A 55 45.86 51.08 -0.90
CA SER A 55 46.93 50.49 -0.09
C SER A 55 48.29 50.43 -0.81
N VAL A 56 48.37 50.51 -2.14
CA VAL A 56 49.65 50.59 -2.86
C VAL A 56 50.14 52.04 -2.90
N GLU A 57 49.26 53.01 -3.10
CA GLU A 57 49.61 54.44 -3.00
C GLU A 57 50.14 54.78 -1.59
N ASP A 58 49.47 54.29 -0.54
CA ASP A 58 49.94 54.40 0.86
C ASP A 58 51.34 53.77 1.07
N ILE A 59 51.62 52.64 0.40
CA ILE A 59 52.93 51.97 0.47
C ILE A 59 53.99 52.77 -0.29
N ASP A 60 53.67 53.32 -1.46
CA ASP A 60 54.60 54.09 -2.27
C ASP A 60 54.95 55.44 -1.63
N GLY A 61 53.98 56.15 -1.06
CA GLY A 61 54.23 57.35 -0.26
C GLY A 61 55.14 57.08 0.95
N ARG A 62 54.95 55.94 1.63
CA ARG A 62 55.79 55.50 2.75
C ARG A 62 57.20 55.09 2.31
N ILE A 63 57.33 54.39 1.18
CA ILE A 63 58.63 54.08 0.55
C ILE A 63 59.35 55.40 0.23
N HIS A 64 58.67 56.34 -0.43
CA HIS A 64 59.26 57.62 -0.83
C HIS A 64 59.72 58.45 0.38
N THR A 65 58.93 58.48 1.46
CA THR A 65 59.33 59.13 2.72
C THR A 65 60.60 58.49 3.30
N MET A 66 60.67 57.16 3.39
CA MET A 66 61.84 56.47 3.91
C MET A 66 63.07 56.63 3.01
N GLU A 67 62.90 56.68 1.68
CA GLU A 67 63.98 56.94 0.72
C GLU A 67 64.47 58.39 0.75
N HIS A 68 63.59 59.36 1.02
CA HIS A 68 63.93 60.76 1.27
C HIS A 68 64.76 60.90 2.56
N MET A 69 64.34 60.29 3.66
CA MET A 69 65.09 60.30 4.93
C MET A 69 66.52 59.76 4.75
N ILE A 70 66.69 58.64 4.02
CA ILE A 70 68.03 58.08 3.72
C ILE A 70 68.88 59.03 2.87
N GLN A 71 68.30 59.80 1.95
CA GLN A 71 69.03 60.65 1.01
C GLN A 71 69.37 62.05 1.55
N HIS A 72 68.58 62.57 2.49
CA HIS A 72 68.62 63.99 2.88
C HIS A 72 68.72 64.24 4.39
N GLU A 73 68.62 63.22 5.24
CA GLU A 73 68.76 63.34 6.70
C GLU A 73 69.97 62.56 7.21
N THR A 74 70.66 63.10 8.22
CA THR A 74 71.87 62.49 8.78
C THR A 74 71.53 61.38 9.79
N LEU A 75 71.14 60.21 9.28
CA LEU A 75 70.74 59.05 10.07
C LEU A 75 71.94 58.24 10.59
N PRO A 76 71.84 57.60 11.77
CA PRO A 76 72.82 56.61 12.21
C PRO A 76 72.66 55.30 11.43
N LEU A 77 73.80 54.65 11.13
CA LEU A 77 73.92 53.41 10.33
C LEU A 77 73.02 52.22 10.77
N LYS A 78 72.44 52.26 11.98
CA LYS A 78 71.46 51.27 12.45
C LYS A 78 70.06 51.52 11.88
N GLU A 79 69.61 52.78 11.85
CA GLU A 79 68.29 53.20 11.37
C GLU A 79 68.22 53.17 9.85
N GLU A 80 69.28 53.64 9.17
CA GLU A 80 69.47 53.50 7.72
C GLU A 80 69.27 52.03 7.26
N LYS A 81 69.93 51.08 7.95
CA LYS A 81 69.80 49.64 7.65
C LYS A 81 68.41 49.07 7.96
N GLN A 82 67.70 49.61 8.94
CA GLN A 82 66.31 49.24 9.23
C GLN A 82 65.37 49.76 8.13
N PHE A 83 65.51 51.02 7.72
CA PHE A 83 64.74 51.58 6.61
C PHE A 83 65.00 50.84 5.29
N ILE A 84 66.25 50.51 4.95
CA ILE A 84 66.59 49.68 3.77
C ILE A 84 65.90 48.31 3.80
N HIS A 85 65.77 47.68 4.98
CA HIS A 85 65.11 46.39 5.12
C HIS A 85 63.58 46.49 5.00
N GLU A 86 62.97 47.48 5.66
CA GLU A 86 61.53 47.73 5.59
C GLU A 86 61.10 48.24 4.20
N ILE A 87 61.92 49.03 3.49
CA ILE A 87 61.69 49.40 2.07
C ILE A 87 61.63 48.14 1.19
N LYS A 88 62.53 47.17 1.38
CA LYS A 88 62.49 45.89 0.63
C LYS A 88 61.23 45.09 0.93
N ARG A 89 60.80 45.06 2.19
CA ARG A 89 59.55 44.41 2.62
C ARG A 89 58.31 45.09 2.04
N LEU A 90 58.26 46.42 2.08
CA LEU A 90 57.18 47.23 1.50
C LEU A 90 57.11 47.06 -0.02
N LYS A 91 58.25 47.06 -0.73
CA LYS A 91 58.30 46.78 -2.18
C LYS A 91 57.83 45.36 -2.52
N HIS A 92 58.08 44.36 -1.67
CA HIS A 92 57.51 43.03 -1.83
C HIS A 92 55.99 42.99 -1.62
N LEU A 93 55.49 43.64 -0.56
CA LEU A 93 54.05 43.77 -0.26
C LEU A 93 53.31 44.50 -1.39
N ARG A 94 53.88 45.59 -1.91
CA ARG A 94 53.40 46.34 -3.08
C ARG A 94 53.21 45.42 -4.28
N GLY A 95 54.21 44.59 -4.60
CA GLY A 95 54.15 43.65 -5.71
C GLY A 95 53.02 42.62 -5.58
N GLN A 96 52.79 42.11 -4.36
CA GLN A 96 51.67 41.19 -4.11
C GLN A 96 50.32 41.86 -4.35
N LEU A 97 50.10 43.06 -3.82
CA LEU A 97 48.84 43.81 -3.99
C LEU A 97 48.63 44.25 -5.45
N SER A 98 49.69 44.76 -6.10
CA SER A 98 49.70 45.21 -7.50
C SER A 98 49.28 44.10 -8.48
N SER A 99 49.65 42.85 -8.20
CA SER A 99 49.24 41.70 -9.03
C SER A 99 47.73 41.43 -9.05
N ASN A 100 46.94 42.07 -8.17
CA ASN A 100 45.56 41.71 -7.87
C ASN A 100 44.60 42.93 -7.82
N MET A 101 44.92 44.01 -8.55
CA MET A 101 44.11 45.23 -8.62
C MET A 101 43.57 45.60 -10.01
N GLY A 102 44.21 45.19 -11.10
CA GLY A 102 43.73 45.43 -12.48
C GLY A 102 44.47 46.57 -13.19
N SER A 103 43.88 47.10 -14.27
CA SER A 103 44.46 48.25 -14.99
C SER A 103 44.23 49.57 -14.24
N GLN A 104 45.10 50.55 -14.46
CA GLN A 104 45.05 51.84 -13.75
C GLN A 104 43.78 52.65 -14.11
N ASP A 105 43.31 52.54 -15.35
CA ASP A 105 42.09 53.23 -15.82
C ASP A 105 40.82 52.63 -15.17
N GLU A 106 40.70 51.29 -15.10
CA GLU A 106 39.63 50.61 -14.36
C GLU A 106 39.62 50.98 -12.87
N ILE A 107 40.79 51.17 -12.28
CA ILE A 107 40.95 51.55 -10.87
C ILE A 107 40.48 52.99 -10.64
N GLN A 108 40.82 53.93 -11.53
CA GLN A 108 40.40 55.32 -11.40
C GLN A 108 38.88 55.46 -11.58
N GLU A 109 38.28 54.82 -12.58
CA GLU A 109 36.82 54.81 -12.75
C GLU A 109 36.12 54.22 -11.51
N ALA A 110 36.66 53.14 -10.95
CA ALA A 110 36.11 52.51 -9.75
C ALA A 110 36.34 53.30 -8.45
N LEU A 111 37.36 54.18 -8.41
CA LEU A 111 37.55 55.17 -7.34
C LEU A 111 36.52 56.29 -7.43
N ASP A 112 36.36 56.88 -8.63
CA ASP A 112 35.41 57.97 -8.87
C ASP A 112 33.95 57.52 -8.66
N GLN A 113 33.63 56.26 -8.96
CA GLN A 113 32.32 55.65 -8.71
C GLN A 113 32.20 54.96 -7.33
N LYS A 114 33.24 54.97 -6.47
CA LYS A 114 33.33 54.16 -5.24
C LYS A 114 32.06 54.19 -4.40
N ASP A 115 31.55 55.38 -4.09
CA ASP A 115 30.40 55.50 -3.18
C ASP A 115 29.11 54.96 -3.81
N GLN A 116 28.94 55.11 -5.13
CA GLN A 116 27.85 54.46 -5.89
C GLN A 116 27.99 52.93 -5.86
N ILE A 117 29.22 52.41 -5.93
CA ILE A 117 29.51 50.97 -5.88
C ILE A 117 29.20 50.40 -4.47
N GLU A 118 29.54 51.15 -3.41
CA GLU A 118 29.14 50.81 -2.05
C GLU A 118 27.62 50.87 -1.83
N GLU A 119 26.92 51.85 -2.40
CA GLU A 119 25.45 51.91 -2.37
C GLU A 119 24.79 50.78 -3.14
N ARG A 120 25.27 50.45 -4.35
CA ARG A 120 24.84 49.27 -5.10
C ARG A 120 25.02 48.00 -4.27
N LEU A 121 26.14 47.84 -3.55
CA LEU A 121 26.35 46.71 -2.65
C LEU A 121 25.40 46.71 -1.43
N LYS A 122 25.06 47.87 -0.86
CA LYS A 122 24.04 48.01 0.21
C LYS A 122 22.64 47.63 -0.30
N ILE A 123 22.30 47.97 -1.55
CA ILE A 123 21.04 47.62 -2.22
C ILE A 123 20.98 46.11 -2.52
N LEU A 124 21.99 45.55 -3.19
CA LEU A 124 22.06 44.13 -3.54
C LEU A 124 21.96 43.20 -2.32
N LYS A 125 22.51 43.62 -1.16
CA LYS A 125 22.34 42.87 0.10
C LYS A 125 20.88 42.84 0.57
N LYS A 126 20.16 43.97 0.52
CA LYS A 126 18.71 44.03 0.84
C LYS A 126 17.88 43.19 -0.14
N GLU A 127 18.19 43.23 -1.43
CA GLU A 127 17.56 42.37 -2.44
C GLU A 127 17.80 40.89 -2.15
N LEU A 128 19.05 40.50 -1.84
CA LEU A 128 19.41 39.13 -1.49
C LEU A 128 18.63 38.64 -0.26
N ASP A 129 18.42 39.48 0.75
CA ASP A 129 17.66 39.11 1.95
C ASP A 129 16.16 38.95 1.67
N ALA A 130 15.55 39.89 0.93
CA ALA A 130 14.16 39.74 0.46
C ALA A 130 13.95 38.49 -0.42
N LEU A 131 14.99 38.08 -1.16
CA LEU A 131 14.99 36.89 -2.02
C LEU A 131 15.23 35.58 -1.24
N LYS A 132 15.91 35.63 -0.08
CA LYS A 132 15.91 34.50 0.89
C LYS A 132 14.51 34.28 1.45
N ASP A 133 13.78 35.36 1.75
CA ASP A 133 12.40 35.30 2.21
C ASP A 133 11.44 34.78 1.14
N SER A 134 11.70 35.00 -0.16
CA SER A 134 10.93 34.35 -1.21
C SER A 134 11.24 32.85 -1.32
N VAL A 135 12.52 32.45 -1.14
CA VAL A 135 12.90 31.02 -1.09
C VAL A 135 12.24 30.29 0.07
N SER A 136 12.23 30.85 1.28
CA SER A 136 11.61 30.20 2.44
C SER A 136 10.09 30.05 2.27
N LYS A 137 9.42 31.04 1.66
CA LYS A 137 7.99 30.97 1.29
C LYS A 137 7.74 29.87 0.24
N ALA A 138 8.54 29.81 -0.82
CA ALA A 138 8.41 28.78 -1.86
C ALA A 138 8.72 27.36 -1.35
N GLU A 139 9.70 27.21 -0.45
CA GLU A 139 10.05 25.93 0.20
C GLU A 139 8.94 25.48 1.18
N MET A 140 8.32 26.41 1.92
CA MET A 140 7.12 26.08 2.70
C MET A 140 5.95 25.64 1.81
N ALA A 141 5.75 26.29 0.65
CA ALA A 141 4.72 25.93 -0.31
C ALA A 141 4.97 24.54 -0.95
N SER A 142 6.20 24.26 -1.40
CA SER A 142 6.55 22.96 -2.01
C SER A 142 6.44 21.81 -1.00
N VAL A 143 6.89 22.02 0.25
CA VAL A 143 6.73 21.05 1.35
C VAL A 143 5.26 20.85 1.73
N ALA A 144 4.42 21.89 1.70
CA ALA A 144 2.99 21.78 1.95
C ALA A 144 2.24 21.06 0.82
N ALA A 145 2.62 21.28 -0.45
CA ALA A 145 2.08 20.56 -1.61
C ALA A 145 2.52 19.07 -1.58
N GLY A 146 3.80 18.81 -1.31
CA GLY A 146 4.36 17.45 -1.21
C GLY A 146 3.64 16.59 -0.17
N LYS A 147 3.37 17.13 1.03
CA LYS A 147 2.59 16.43 2.07
C LYS A 147 1.19 16.01 1.58
N LYS A 148 0.47 16.91 0.89
CA LYS A 148 -0.87 16.62 0.33
C LYS A 148 -0.81 15.52 -0.73
N TYR A 149 0.16 15.61 -1.63
CA TYR A 149 0.40 14.59 -2.67
C TYR A 149 0.75 13.23 -2.05
N ASP A 150 1.67 13.19 -1.08
CA ASP A 150 2.08 11.97 -0.39
C ASP A 150 0.90 11.26 0.31
N ASP A 151 0.03 12.03 0.99
CA ASP A 151 -1.11 11.47 1.71
C ASP A 151 -2.20 10.91 0.78
N GLU A 152 -2.51 11.59 -0.33
CA GLU A 152 -3.41 11.02 -1.34
C GLU A 152 -2.75 9.88 -2.13
N SER A 153 -1.44 9.91 -2.36
CA SER A 153 -0.67 8.80 -2.95
C SER A 153 -0.75 7.53 -2.09
N LYS A 154 -0.64 7.65 -0.76
CA LYS A 154 -0.86 6.55 0.20
C LYS A 154 -2.29 6.00 0.08
N ARG A 155 -3.30 6.87 0.00
CA ARG A 155 -4.72 6.49 -0.13
C ARG A 155 -5.03 5.78 -1.44
N VAL A 156 -4.49 6.23 -2.57
CA VAL A 156 -4.63 5.55 -3.87
C VAL A 156 -4.03 4.13 -3.79
N LYS A 157 -2.83 3.99 -3.20
CA LYS A 157 -2.18 2.68 -2.98
C LYS A 157 -3.02 1.76 -2.08
N GLU A 158 -3.58 2.29 -0.99
CA GLU A 158 -4.53 1.54 -0.15
C GLU A 158 -5.79 1.08 -0.92
N PHE A 159 -6.38 1.94 -1.75
CA PHE A 159 -7.56 1.57 -2.53
C PHE A 159 -7.25 0.57 -3.63
N GLN A 160 -6.06 0.64 -4.25
CA GLN A 160 -5.58 -0.36 -5.19
C GLN A 160 -5.34 -1.71 -4.51
N ALA A 161 -4.72 -1.75 -3.32
CA ALA A 161 -4.55 -2.98 -2.54
C ALA A 161 -5.90 -3.61 -2.13
N LYS A 162 -6.84 -2.79 -1.66
CA LYS A 162 -8.22 -3.22 -1.34
C LYS A 162 -8.98 -3.70 -2.58
N PHE A 163 -8.71 -3.13 -3.76
CA PHE A 163 -9.27 -3.60 -5.02
C PHE A 163 -8.70 -4.96 -5.43
N ARG A 164 -7.38 -5.15 -5.36
CA ARG A 164 -6.73 -6.44 -5.69
C ARG A 164 -7.26 -7.57 -4.81
N ALA A 165 -7.23 -7.44 -3.49
CA ALA A 165 -7.75 -8.48 -2.60
C ALA A 165 -9.26 -8.82 -2.83
N ALA A 166 -10.06 -7.85 -3.27
CA ALA A 166 -11.46 -8.06 -3.65
C ALA A 166 -11.63 -8.72 -5.04
N ASP A 167 -10.64 -8.57 -5.92
CA ASP A 167 -10.60 -9.18 -7.25
C ASP A 167 -10.03 -10.61 -7.20
N ASP A 168 -9.02 -10.84 -6.35
CA ASP A 168 -8.43 -12.16 -6.06
C ASP A 168 -9.50 -13.09 -5.46
N THR A 169 -10.19 -12.65 -4.40
CA THR A 169 -11.28 -13.41 -3.77
C THR A 169 -12.49 -13.60 -4.70
N ARG A 170 -12.78 -12.66 -5.61
CA ARG A 170 -13.76 -12.84 -6.70
C ARG A 170 -13.31 -13.95 -7.65
N GLN A 171 -12.02 -14.02 -7.98
CA GLN A 171 -11.46 -14.98 -8.91
C GLN A 171 -11.38 -16.40 -8.32
N GLU A 172 -11.02 -16.54 -7.04
CA GLU A 172 -11.14 -17.77 -6.26
C GLU A 172 -12.59 -18.29 -6.23
N ALA A 173 -13.54 -17.42 -5.88
CA ALA A 173 -14.96 -17.76 -5.85
C ALA A 173 -15.49 -18.16 -7.24
N TYR A 174 -14.99 -17.55 -8.31
CA TYR A 174 -15.33 -17.92 -9.68
C TYR A 174 -14.72 -19.26 -10.11
N ALA A 175 -13.48 -19.56 -9.72
CA ALA A 175 -12.85 -20.86 -9.96
C ALA A 175 -13.61 -21.98 -9.22
N HIS A 176 -14.03 -21.74 -7.97
CA HIS A 176 -14.86 -22.66 -7.20
C HIS A 176 -16.27 -22.83 -7.80
N LEU A 177 -16.89 -21.76 -8.31
CA LEU A 177 -18.15 -21.85 -9.07
C LEU A 177 -17.98 -22.73 -10.33
N LEU A 178 -16.84 -22.61 -11.02
CA LEU A 178 -16.54 -23.35 -12.25
C LEU A 178 -16.29 -24.84 -11.98
N SER A 179 -15.57 -25.19 -10.90
CA SER A 179 -15.38 -26.59 -10.49
C SER A 179 -16.70 -27.23 -10.01
N LEU A 180 -17.52 -26.51 -9.21
CA LEU A 180 -18.84 -26.99 -8.82
C LEU A 180 -19.78 -27.21 -10.03
N LYS A 181 -19.75 -26.33 -11.04
CA LYS A 181 -20.47 -26.55 -12.30
C LYS A 181 -20.01 -27.82 -13.01
N ARG A 182 -18.70 -28.05 -13.08
CA ARG A 182 -18.12 -29.26 -13.71
C ARG A 182 -18.56 -30.55 -12.98
N LEU A 183 -18.42 -30.59 -11.65
CA LEU A 183 -18.88 -31.68 -10.80
C LEU A 183 -20.39 -31.94 -10.93
N LEU A 184 -21.19 -30.89 -11.15
CA LEU A 184 -22.62 -31.03 -11.42
C LEU A 184 -22.86 -31.68 -12.80
N PHE A 185 -22.17 -31.25 -13.86
CA PHE A 185 -22.27 -31.90 -15.18
C PHE A 185 -21.83 -33.36 -15.15
N GLU A 186 -20.72 -33.67 -14.49
CA GLU A 186 -20.20 -35.04 -14.33
C GLU A 186 -21.21 -35.95 -13.62
N LYS A 187 -21.78 -35.52 -12.49
CA LYS A 187 -22.82 -36.28 -11.77
C LYS A 187 -24.15 -36.37 -12.52
N ASN A 188 -24.47 -35.39 -13.37
CA ASN A 188 -25.69 -35.35 -14.16
C ASN A 188 -25.55 -36.15 -15.48
N LYS A 189 -24.34 -36.57 -15.88
CA LYS A 189 -24.06 -37.29 -17.14
C LYS A 189 -25.01 -38.47 -17.35
N TYR A 190 -25.04 -39.42 -16.41
CA TYR A 190 -25.85 -40.63 -16.52
C TYR A 190 -27.36 -40.33 -16.45
N PHE A 191 -27.79 -39.37 -15.61
CA PHE A 191 -29.20 -38.93 -15.59
C PHE A 191 -29.65 -38.35 -16.93
N ARG A 192 -28.77 -37.65 -17.66
CA ARG A 192 -29.06 -37.20 -19.02
C ARG A 192 -29.18 -38.36 -19.99
N MET A 193 -28.24 -39.30 -19.99
CA MET A 193 -28.31 -40.52 -20.81
C MET A 193 -29.65 -41.24 -20.64
N TYR A 194 -30.08 -41.55 -19.40
CA TYR A 194 -31.38 -42.20 -19.16
C TYR A 194 -32.57 -41.37 -19.62
N LYS A 195 -32.50 -40.04 -19.48
CA LYS A 195 -33.56 -39.16 -19.97
C LYS A 195 -33.63 -39.17 -21.49
N ASP A 196 -32.49 -39.17 -22.18
CA ASP A 196 -32.41 -39.17 -23.64
C ASP A 196 -32.88 -40.52 -24.21
N VAL A 197 -32.52 -41.65 -23.58
CA VAL A 197 -33.06 -42.98 -23.87
C VAL A 197 -34.57 -43.06 -23.59
N SER A 198 -35.05 -42.51 -22.46
CA SER A 198 -36.48 -42.44 -22.15
C SER A 198 -37.27 -41.60 -23.17
N MET A 199 -36.68 -40.51 -23.69
CA MET A 199 -37.25 -39.74 -24.79
C MET A 199 -37.21 -40.50 -26.12
N ALA A 200 -36.16 -41.30 -26.40
CA ALA A 200 -36.10 -42.18 -27.57
C ALA A 200 -37.19 -43.27 -27.53
N VAL A 201 -37.33 -43.96 -26.39
CA VAL A 201 -38.45 -44.90 -26.11
C VAL A 201 -39.80 -44.22 -26.34
N SER A 202 -40.01 -43.03 -25.77
CA SER A 202 -41.27 -42.28 -25.92
C SER A 202 -41.56 -41.92 -27.39
N ASN A 203 -40.53 -41.65 -28.19
CA ASN A 203 -40.67 -41.36 -29.62
C ASN A 203 -40.98 -42.63 -30.44
N TYR A 204 -40.30 -43.75 -30.18
CA TYR A 204 -40.59 -45.02 -30.86
C TYR A 204 -41.98 -45.56 -30.51
N THR A 205 -42.42 -45.42 -29.25
CA THR A 205 -43.80 -45.74 -28.84
C THR A 205 -44.83 -44.88 -29.58
N ARG A 206 -44.56 -43.57 -29.73
CA ARG A 206 -45.43 -42.65 -30.48
C ARG A 206 -45.45 -42.93 -32.00
N ARG A 207 -44.39 -43.51 -32.55
CA ARG A 207 -44.29 -43.89 -33.97
C ARG A 207 -44.72 -45.32 -34.27
N VAL A 208 -44.85 -46.15 -33.23
CA VAL A 208 -45.13 -47.60 -33.32
C VAL A 208 -44.00 -48.38 -34.03
N ASP A 209 -42.75 -47.94 -33.88
CA ASP A 209 -41.56 -48.52 -34.51
C ASP A 209 -41.14 -49.87 -33.85
N ARG A 210 -41.92 -50.92 -34.09
CA ARG A 210 -41.77 -52.25 -33.47
C ARG A 210 -40.40 -52.92 -33.68
N ALA A 211 -39.66 -52.55 -34.74
CA ALA A 211 -38.34 -53.12 -35.04
C ALA A 211 -37.16 -52.35 -34.40
N ALA A 212 -37.34 -51.06 -34.09
CA ALA A 212 -36.28 -50.22 -33.51
C ALA A 212 -36.31 -50.24 -31.97
N PHE A 213 -37.49 -50.28 -31.37
CA PHE A 213 -37.65 -50.29 -29.92
C PHE A 213 -36.92 -51.45 -29.20
N PRO A 214 -37.01 -52.73 -29.64
CA PRO A 214 -36.28 -53.82 -28.99
C PRO A 214 -34.76 -53.70 -29.10
N ARG A 215 -34.24 -53.08 -30.17
CA ARG A 215 -32.81 -52.83 -30.36
C ARG A 215 -32.30 -51.81 -29.34
N LEU A 216 -32.97 -50.66 -29.22
CA LEU A 216 -32.67 -49.67 -28.19
C LEU A 216 -32.65 -50.28 -26.77
N CYS A 217 -33.54 -51.23 -26.48
CA CYS A 217 -33.56 -51.94 -25.21
C CYS A 217 -32.38 -52.90 -25.01
N ALA A 218 -31.87 -53.54 -26.07
CA ALA A 218 -30.64 -54.33 -26.00
C ALA A 218 -29.41 -53.43 -25.86
N ASP A 219 -29.27 -52.43 -26.74
CA ASP A 219 -28.16 -51.47 -26.80
C ASP A 219 -27.96 -50.75 -25.44
N GLU A 220 -29.05 -50.34 -24.78
CA GLU A 220 -29.01 -49.71 -23.44
C GLU A 220 -28.62 -50.71 -22.34
N MET A 221 -29.07 -51.96 -22.42
CA MET A 221 -28.71 -52.99 -21.42
C MET A 221 -27.23 -53.37 -21.53
N GLU A 222 -26.71 -53.50 -22.74
CA GLU A 222 -25.27 -53.69 -22.98
C GLU A 222 -24.47 -52.49 -22.47
N THR A 223 -24.85 -51.27 -22.85
CA THR A 223 -24.24 -50.02 -22.37
C THR A 223 -24.24 -49.91 -20.84
N MET A 224 -25.33 -50.31 -20.19
CA MET A 224 -25.45 -50.32 -18.73
C MET A 224 -24.59 -51.38 -18.05
N MET A 225 -24.58 -52.61 -18.58
CA MET A 225 -23.72 -53.67 -18.06
C MET A 225 -22.24 -53.31 -18.22
N GLU A 226 -21.85 -52.74 -19.36
CA GLU A 226 -20.51 -52.19 -19.56
C GLU A 226 -20.17 -51.10 -18.53
N LEU A 227 -21.08 -50.16 -18.25
CA LEU A 227 -20.85 -49.10 -17.26
C LEU A 227 -20.70 -49.64 -15.83
N ILE A 228 -21.50 -50.65 -15.43
CA ILE A 228 -21.39 -51.31 -14.12
C ILE A 228 -20.05 -52.08 -13.98
N ILE A 229 -19.56 -52.67 -15.06
CA ILE A 229 -18.29 -53.42 -15.07
C ILE A 229 -17.08 -52.46 -15.12
N LYS A 230 -17.09 -51.49 -16.04
CA LYS A 230 -15.92 -50.63 -16.37
C LYS A 230 -15.76 -49.43 -15.44
N ASN A 231 -16.80 -48.94 -14.77
CA ASN A 231 -16.73 -47.74 -13.94
C ASN A 231 -17.11 -48.02 -12.47
N GLU A 232 -16.11 -48.02 -11.59
CA GLU A 232 -16.30 -48.34 -10.19
C GLU A 232 -17.13 -47.30 -9.42
N ASP A 233 -16.96 -46.01 -9.69
CA ASP A 233 -17.71 -44.93 -9.02
C ASP A 233 -19.19 -44.99 -9.42
N PHE A 234 -19.46 -45.27 -10.69
CA PHE A 234 -20.81 -45.55 -11.18
C PHE A 234 -21.40 -46.78 -10.51
N ARG A 235 -20.66 -47.90 -10.41
CA ARG A 235 -21.08 -49.11 -9.68
C ARG A 235 -21.40 -48.82 -8.21
N LYS A 236 -20.54 -48.04 -7.52
CA LYS A 236 -20.73 -47.63 -6.13
C LYS A 236 -22.01 -46.81 -5.95
N GLU A 237 -22.22 -45.78 -6.76
CA GLU A 237 -23.43 -44.95 -6.67
C GLU A 237 -24.70 -45.72 -7.11
N TYR A 238 -24.60 -46.59 -8.13
CA TYR A 238 -25.71 -47.46 -8.56
C TYR A 238 -26.15 -48.41 -7.45
N VAL A 239 -25.22 -49.13 -6.80
CA VAL A 239 -25.53 -49.98 -5.65
C VAL A 239 -26.16 -49.14 -4.54
N LYS A 240 -25.53 -48.02 -4.16
CA LYS A 240 -26.00 -47.11 -3.10
C LYS A 240 -27.41 -46.54 -3.36
N CYS A 241 -27.74 -46.15 -4.59
CA CYS A 241 -29.10 -45.74 -4.95
C CYS A 241 -30.09 -46.91 -4.89
N ASN A 242 -29.67 -48.12 -5.24
CA ASN A 242 -30.51 -49.31 -5.21
C ASN A 242 -30.67 -49.94 -3.82
N VAL A 243 -29.77 -49.70 -2.85
CA VAL A 243 -29.81 -50.27 -1.46
C VAL A 243 -31.21 -50.23 -0.85
N ARG A 244 -31.92 -49.09 -0.94
CA ARG A 244 -33.27 -48.95 -0.37
C ARG A 244 -34.32 -49.83 -1.07
N SER A 245 -34.10 -50.16 -2.34
CA SER A 245 -34.91 -51.13 -3.09
C SER A 245 -34.50 -52.58 -2.81
N THR A 246 -33.20 -52.84 -2.64
CA THR A 246 -32.64 -54.15 -2.26
C THR A 246 -33.20 -54.59 -0.91
N VAL A 247 -33.05 -53.77 0.13
CA VAL A 247 -33.60 -54.07 1.47
C VAL A 247 -35.13 -54.15 1.45
N ARG A 248 -35.84 -53.38 0.59
CA ARG A 248 -37.29 -53.53 0.45
C ARG A 248 -37.69 -54.89 -0.16
N ARG A 249 -36.95 -55.38 -1.16
CA ARG A 249 -37.25 -56.63 -1.89
C ARG A 249 -36.78 -57.88 -1.15
N PHE A 250 -35.56 -57.84 -0.60
CA PHE A 250 -34.84 -59.00 -0.07
C PHE A 250 -34.64 -58.97 1.45
N ARG A 251 -34.99 -57.86 2.13
CA ARG A 251 -34.83 -57.61 3.58
C ARG A 251 -33.39 -57.52 4.10
N THR A 252 -32.41 -58.03 3.36
CA THR A 252 -30.98 -57.89 3.63
C THR A 252 -30.34 -56.74 2.82
N LEU A 253 -29.16 -56.29 3.22
CA LEU A 253 -28.32 -55.36 2.44
C LEU A 253 -27.60 -56.06 1.28
N ASP A 254 -27.23 -57.33 1.45
CA ASP A 254 -26.46 -58.16 0.51
C ASP A 254 -27.32 -58.71 -0.66
N GLY A 255 -28.62 -58.41 -0.69
CA GLY A 255 -29.54 -58.87 -1.73
C GLY A 255 -29.94 -60.35 -1.64
N ARG A 256 -29.45 -61.06 -0.63
CA ARG A 256 -29.83 -62.44 -0.29
C ARG A 256 -31.22 -62.47 0.32
N SER A 257 -31.97 -63.54 0.08
CA SER A 257 -33.20 -63.81 0.85
C SER A 257 -32.86 -63.99 2.32
N LEU A 258 -33.62 -63.32 3.19
CA LEU A 258 -33.57 -63.46 4.65
C LEU A 258 -33.59 -64.94 5.07
N ALA A 259 -32.67 -65.37 5.93
CA ALA A 259 -32.71 -66.70 6.53
C ALA A 259 -33.87 -66.80 7.54
N PRO A 260 -34.33 -68.02 7.91
CA PRO A 260 -35.47 -68.19 8.83
C PRO A 260 -35.31 -67.49 10.19
N ASP A 261 -34.07 -67.37 10.66
CA ASP A 261 -33.72 -66.83 11.98
C ASP A 261 -33.12 -65.40 11.94
N GLU A 262 -33.10 -64.75 10.77
CA GLU A 262 -32.56 -63.39 10.59
C GLU A 262 -33.66 -62.31 10.70
N GLU A 263 -33.41 -61.25 11.48
CA GLU A 263 -34.35 -60.12 11.57
C GLU A 263 -34.27 -59.20 10.33
N PRO A 264 -35.42 -58.78 9.74
CA PRO A 264 -35.44 -57.95 8.53
C PRO A 264 -35.07 -56.49 8.81
N LEU A 265 -34.10 -55.95 8.07
CA LEU A 265 -33.63 -54.56 8.28
C LEU A 265 -34.74 -53.51 7.99
N VAL A 266 -35.16 -52.80 9.04
CA VAL A 266 -36.19 -51.75 8.95
C VAL A 266 -35.57 -50.42 8.49
N LEU A 267 -35.89 -50.01 7.26
CA LEU A 267 -35.47 -48.73 6.68
C LEU A 267 -36.25 -47.55 7.30
N PRO A 268 -35.58 -46.50 7.82
CA PRO A 268 -36.24 -45.26 8.28
C PRO A 268 -37.08 -44.57 7.20
N SER A 269 -38.05 -43.74 7.60
CA SER A 269 -38.90 -43.01 6.65
C SER A 269 -38.11 -41.97 5.86
N TYR A 270 -38.57 -41.66 4.65
CA TYR A 270 -37.94 -40.66 3.77
C TYR A 270 -38.07 -39.21 4.31
N LEU A 271 -38.87 -39.02 5.37
CA LEU A 271 -39.03 -37.74 6.06
C LEU A 271 -37.94 -37.52 7.12
N ASP A 272 -37.62 -38.54 7.93
CA ASP A 272 -36.69 -38.42 9.05
C ASP A 272 -35.25 -38.10 8.58
N GLU A 273 -34.80 -38.79 7.53
CA GLU A 273 -33.45 -38.61 6.97
C GLU A 273 -33.21 -37.18 6.43
N ARG A 274 -34.28 -36.51 5.97
CA ARG A 274 -34.21 -35.11 5.51
C ARG A 274 -34.07 -34.14 6.69
N VAL A 275 -34.75 -34.38 7.81
CA VAL A 275 -34.68 -33.53 9.00
C VAL A 275 -33.27 -33.59 9.60
N GLY A 276 -32.71 -34.78 9.82
CA GLY A 276 -31.36 -34.96 10.36
C GLY A 276 -30.27 -34.25 9.55
N ARG A 277 -30.37 -34.28 8.21
CA ARG A 277 -29.43 -33.58 7.31
C ARG A 277 -29.56 -32.04 7.35
N SER A 278 -30.73 -31.50 7.70
CA SER A 278 -30.93 -30.05 7.83
C SER A 278 -30.47 -29.46 9.17
N VAL A 279 -30.46 -30.26 10.24
CA VAL A 279 -29.98 -29.84 11.58
C VAL A 279 -28.45 -29.90 11.66
N SER A 280 -27.83 -30.92 11.08
CA SER A 280 -26.38 -31.17 11.16
C SER A 280 -25.49 -30.15 10.45
N SER A 281 -26.03 -29.35 9.52
CA SER A 281 -25.26 -28.27 8.84
C SER A 281 -25.24 -26.94 9.62
N SER A 282 -25.67 -26.93 10.89
CA SER A 282 -25.88 -25.70 11.70
C SER A 282 -25.16 -25.73 13.05
N GLY A 283 -23.92 -26.22 13.11
CA GLY A 283 -23.05 -26.19 14.30
C GLY A 283 -21.57 -26.11 13.90
N LYS A 284 -20.71 -25.46 14.71
CA LYS A 284 -19.33 -25.15 14.31
C LYS A 284 -18.30 -25.37 15.43
N GLY A 285 -17.50 -26.43 15.28
CA GLY A 285 -16.23 -26.64 16.00
C GLY A 285 -16.36 -27.15 17.43
N GLY A 286 -15.31 -27.82 17.92
CA GLY A 286 -15.22 -28.34 19.29
C GLY A 286 -14.73 -29.79 19.33
N SER A 287 -13.64 -30.02 20.05
CA SER A 287 -13.03 -31.33 20.29
C SER A 287 -13.94 -32.28 21.10
N SER A 288 -13.91 -33.60 20.84
CA SER A 288 -13.25 -34.55 21.77
C SER A 288 -13.26 -36.00 21.25
N THR A 289 -12.18 -36.73 21.52
CA THR A 289 -12.08 -38.19 21.35
C THR A 289 -12.46 -38.88 22.66
N LEU A 290 -13.35 -39.88 22.65
CA LEU A 290 -13.45 -40.92 23.68
C LEU A 290 -13.92 -42.26 23.07
N ILE A 291 -13.72 -43.35 23.83
CA ILE A 291 -13.66 -44.74 23.35
C ILE A 291 -14.58 -45.66 24.17
N SER A 292 -15.19 -46.64 23.51
CA SER A 292 -15.59 -47.97 24.03
C SER A 292 -15.61 -48.93 22.83
N THR A 293 -15.01 -50.13 22.80
CA THR A 293 -14.64 -51.14 23.82
C THR A 293 -15.81 -52.02 24.29
N VAL A 294 -15.48 -53.31 24.55
CA VAL A 294 -16.34 -54.50 24.79
C VAL A 294 -16.88 -55.11 23.48
N GLU A 295 -16.55 -56.33 23.05
CA GLU A 295 -15.52 -57.29 23.51
C GLU A 295 -15.10 -58.31 22.42
N GLN A 296 -14.42 -59.43 22.77
CA GLN A 296 -14.00 -60.53 21.89
C GLN A 296 -14.56 -61.89 22.34
N VAL A 297 -14.69 -62.84 21.40
CA VAL A 297 -14.57 -64.30 21.66
C VAL A 297 -13.58 -64.90 20.64
N LYS A 298 -12.87 -65.96 21.05
CA LYS A 298 -11.56 -66.39 20.51
C LYS A 298 -11.47 -67.90 20.45
N GLN A 299 -10.86 -68.47 19.38
CA GLN A 299 -10.10 -69.76 19.30
C GLN A 299 -9.87 -70.17 17.83
N VAL A 300 -8.87 -70.97 17.40
CA VAL A 300 -7.71 -71.66 18.04
C VAL A 300 -6.44 -71.42 17.19
N SER A 301 -5.24 -71.50 17.80
CA SER A 301 -3.95 -71.70 17.09
C SER A 301 -2.95 -72.53 17.93
N PRO A 302 -2.25 -73.51 17.33
CA PRO A 302 -0.85 -73.82 17.66
C PRO A 302 0.00 -74.14 16.39
N ALA A 303 1.33 -74.12 16.37
CA ALA A 303 2.36 -73.66 17.33
C ALA A 303 3.69 -73.35 16.60
N GLN A 304 4.61 -72.69 17.32
CA GLN A 304 6.11 -72.71 17.31
C GLN A 304 6.89 -73.18 16.05
N GLY A 305 8.00 -72.53 15.65
CA GLY A 305 8.63 -71.31 16.18
C GLY A 305 10.11 -71.11 15.80
N GLU A 306 10.66 -69.97 16.28
CA GLU A 306 12.09 -69.59 16.42
C GLU A 306 12.98 -69.25 15.19
N ALA A 307 14.08 -68.54 15.51
CA ALA A 307 15.18 -68.03 14.68
C ALA A 307 14.85 -67.00 13.57
N GLY A 308 15.72 -66.00 13.39
CA GLY A 308 15.51 -64.92 12.41
C GLY A 308 16.80 -64.41 11.77
N GLY A 309 16.68 -63.65 10.66
CA GLY A 309 17.84 -63.15 9.91
C GLY A 309 17.55 -62.00 8.92
N LYS A 310 18.28 -60.90 9.13
CA LYS A 310 18.85 -59.94 8.15
C LYS A 310 18.10 -59.48 6.88
N SER A 311 17.91 -58.16 6.83
CA SER A 311 18.43 -57.17 5.84
C SER A 311 17.77 -56.94 4.47
N THR A 312 17.54 -55.64 4.18
CA THR A 312 17.86 -54.92 2.90
C THR A 312 17.07 -55.35 1.63
N GLU A 313 16.58 -54.50 0.71
CA GLU A 313 16.37 -53.07 0.46
C GLU A 313 16.04 -52.98 -1.05
N MET A 314 15.19 -52.06 -1.53
CA MET A 314 15.27 -51.38 -2.85
C MET A 314 14.05 -50.44 -3.02
N VAL A 315 14.24 -49.13 -3.20
CA VAL A 315 14.50 -48.38 -4.46
C VAL A 315 13.22 -48.06 -5.25
N ALA A 316 13.10 -46.80 -5.66
CA ALA A 316 12.04 -46.27 -6.54
C ALA A 316 12.67 -45.67 -7.81
N GLU A 317 11.93 -45.70 -8.92
CA GLU A 317 12.44 -45.41 -10.27
C GLU A 317 11.83 -44.16 -10.93
N ASN A 318 12.65 -43.46 -11.73
CA ASN A 318 12.33 -42.87 -13.04
C ASN A 318 11.28 -41.74 -13.20
N ASN A 319 11.30 -40.94 -14.27
CA ASN A 319 12.41 -40.37 -15.08
C ASN A 319 11.86 -39.13 -15.85
N SER A 320 12.71 -38.47 -16.62
CA SER A 320 12.54 -37.18 -17.30
C SER A 320 11.86 -37.24 -18.68
N GLN A 321 11.49 -36.04 -19.20
CA GLN A 321 11.39 -35.74 -20.63
C GLN A 321 12.10 -34.42 -20.95
N SER A 322 12.33 -34.15 -22.24
CA SER A 322 13.37 -33.23 -22.75
C SER A 322 12.85 -32.21 -23.77
N VAL A 323 13.69 -31.26 -24.23
CA VAL A 323 13.71 -30.70 -25.59
C VAL A 323 14.99 -29.89 -25.90
N LYS A 324 15.30 -29.75 -27.19
CA LYS A 324 16.46 -29.08 -27.87
C LYS A 324 16.15 -27.59 -28.22
N SER A 325 16.98 -26.77 -28.87
CA SER A 325 18.44 -26.46 -28.88
C SER A 325 18.73 -25.38 -29.96
N GLU A 326 19.52 -24.31 -29.73
CA GLU A 326 20.08 -23.48 -30.85
C GLU A 326 21.31 -22.62 -30.46
N LYS A 327 21.98 -21.94 -31.43
CA LYS A 327 23.39 -21.46 -31.31
C LYS A 327 23.77 -20.29 -32.24
N THR A 328 24.54 -19.30 -31.75
CA THR A 328 25.20 -18.18 -32.49
C THR A 328 26.26 -17.54 -31.54
N VAL A 329 27.59 -17.50 -31.76
CA VAL A 329 28.44 -16.68 -32.69
C VAL A 329 28.49 -15.19 -32.26
N LYS A 330 29.60 -14.43 -32.09
CA LYS A 330 31.10 -14.48 -32.25
C LYS A 330 31.70 -13.26 -31.46
N PRO A 331 33.02 -12.89 -31.44
CA PRO A 331 34.32 -13.61 -31.39
C PRO A 331 35.31 -13.04 -30.31
N ILE A 332 36.63 -13.33 -30.40
CA ILE A 332 37.75 -12.82 -29.57
C ILE A 332 38.73 -11.95 -30.43
N PRO A 333 39.49 -11.01 -29.84
CA PRO A 333 40.95 -10.92 -30.09
C PRO A 333 41.75 -10.65 -28.77
N GLY A 334 43.06 -10.87 -28.63
CA GLY A 334 44.12 -11.52 -29.45
C GLY A 334 45.36 -11.74 -28.55
N SER A 335 46.10 -12.84 -28.63
CA SER A 335 47.15 -13.18 -29.62
C SER A 335 48.54 -12.61 -29.31
N GLY A 336 49.53 -13.47 -29.03
CA GLY A 336 50.92 -13.12 -28.76
C GLY A 336 51.85 -14.33 -28.55
N LEU A 337 52.33 -14.90 -29.67
CA LEU A 337 53.71 -15.39 -29.95
C LEU A 337 54.52 -16.06 -28.80
N ALA A 338 54.79 -17.38 -28.86
CA ALA A 338 55.92 -18.05 -29.57
C ALA A 338 57.21 -18.16 -28.71
N SER A 339 58.13 -19.14 -28.85
CA SER A 339 58.33 -20.23 -29.83
C SER A 339 59.26 -21.33 -29.27
N VAL A 340 59.39 -22.49 -29.97
CA VAL A 340 60.55 -23.45 -29.95
C VAL A 340 60.85 -24.23 -28.63
N SER A 341 61.36 -25.47 -28.59
CA SER A 341 61.37 -26.64 -29.52
C SER A 341 62.04 -27.86 -28.83
N GLY A 342 61.53 -29.10 -29.05
CA GLY A 342 62.19 -30.39 -28.70
C GLY A 342 62.10 -30.82 -27.22
N ARG A 343 61.79 -32.06 -26.81
CA ARG A 343 61.90 -33.44 -27.37
C ARG A 343 63.33 -34.01 -27.32
N ASP A 344 63.66 -35.18 -26.78
CA ASP A 344 62.94 -36.30 -26.10
C ASP A 344 63.89 -36.90 -25.01
N GLU A 345 63.48 -37.73 -24.03
CA GLU A 345 62.13 -38.20 -23.64
C GLU A 345 61.72 -37.57 -22.26
N THR A 346 61.59 -38.21 -21.07
CA THR A 346 61.69 -39.61 -20.57
C THR A 346 60.72 -39.81 -19.37
N GLY A 347 60.24 -41.03 -19.10
CA GLY A 347 59.13 -41.28 -18.15
C GLY A 347 59.52 -41.53 -16.68
N GLY A 348 58.68 -41.07 -15.74
CA GLY A 348 58.90 -41.34 -14.30
C GLY A 348 57.99 -40.68 -13.25
N ARG A 349 56.78 -40.18 -13.55
CA ARG A 349 55.89 -39.58 -12.51
C ARG A 349 54.40 -39.72 -12.85
N LYS A 350 53.67 -40.60 -12.13
CA LYS A 350 52.20 -40.76 -12.21
C LYS A 350 51.60 -41.28 -10.88
N GLU A 351 51.95 -40.65 -9.75
CA GLU A 351 51.33 -41.01 -8.46
C GLU A 351 51.11 -39.82 -7.49
N GLU A 352 52.00 -38.82 -7.46
CA GLU A 352 51.86 -37.65 -6.56
C GLU A 352 50.73 -36.67 -6.97
N GLU A 353 50.50 -36.44 -8.27
CA GLU A 353 49.56 -35.43 -8.81
C GLU A 353 48.06 -35.71 -8.46
N ASN A 354 47.77 -36.91 -7.95
CA ASN A 354 46.43 -37.36 -7.53
C ASN A 354 46.24 -37.25 -5.99
N ALA A 355 47.21 -36.71 -5.26
CA ALA A 355 47.08 -36.39 -3.83
C ALA A 355 46.67 -34.92 -3.63
N GLU A 356 47.47 -33.98 -4.15
CA GLU A 356 47.32 -32.53 -3.96
C GLU A 356 45.93 -32.01 -4.39
N SER A 357 45.41 -32.53 -5.51
CA SER A 357 44.11 -32.18 -6.07
C SER A 357 42.89 -32.56 -5.21
N LYS A 358 43.06 -33.38 -4.16
CA LYS A 358 42.00 -33.71 -3.19
C LYS A 358 41.98 -32.77 -2.00
N GLU A 359 43.16 -32.39 -1.49
CA GLU A 359 43.26 -31.47 -0.36
C GLU A 359 42.79 -30.06 -0.73
N GLU A 360 43.15 -29.57 -1.93
CA GLU A 360 42.64 -28.30 -2.46
C GLU A 360 41.10 -28.31 -2.57
N GLN A 361 40.51 -29.43 -3.01
CA GLN A 361 39.06 -29.56 -3.15
C GLN A 361 38.32 -29.63 -1.80
N GLU A 362 38.94 -30.17 -0.75
CA GLU A 362 38.40 -30.07 0.61
C GLU A 362 38.49 -28.65 1.19
N LEU A 363 39.62 -27.96 0.98
CA LEU A 363 39.80 -26.57 1.43
C LEU A 363 38.79 -25.64 0.75
N ALA A 364 38.50 -25.84 -0.53
CA ALA A 364 37.46 -25.12 -1.26
C ALA A 364 36.06 -25.31 -0.63
N ARG A 365 35.70 -26.54 -0.21
CA ARG A 365 34.42 -26.82 0.46
C ARG A 365 34.33 -26.13 1.83
N LYS A 366 35.39 -26.22 2.64
CA LYS A 366 35.48 -25.57 3.97
C LYS A 366 35.37 -24.04 3.86
N ALA A 367 35.96 -23.44 2.81
CA ALA A 367 35.83 -22.01 2.52
C ALA A 367 34.43 -21.58 2.04
N GLU A 368 33.71 -22.45 1.31
CA GLU A 368 32.32 -22.18 0.91
C GLU A 368 31.35 -22.31 2.10
N GLU A 369 31.62 -23.25 3.01
CA GLU A 369 30.83 -23.49 4.23
C GLU A 369 30.91 -22.31 5.20
N LEU A 370 32.12 -21.80 5.50
CA LEU A 370 32.32 -20.59 6.31
C LEU A 370 31.58 -19.36 5.73
N ARG A 371 31.51 -19.22 4.39
CA ARG A 371 30.73 -18.15 3.73
C ARG A 371 29.21 -18.34 3.90
N LYS A 372 28.72 -19.57 3.98
CA LYS A 372 27.30 -19.86 4.26
C LYS A 372 26.96 -19.53 5.72
N GLU A 373 27.85 -19.86 6.65
CA GLU A 373 27.70 -19.50 8.07
C GLU A 373 27.73 -17.99 8.30
N GLU A 374 28.66 -17.25 7.68
CA GLU A 374 28.71 -15.79 7.80
C GLU A 374 27.44 -15.12 7.25
N MET A 375 26.93 -15.60 6.10
CA MET A 375 25.65 -15.14 5.57
C MET A 375 24.46 -15.48 6.47
N ALA A 376 24.46 -16.62 7.16
CA ALA A 376 23.43 -16.97 8.13
C ALA A 376 23.49 -16.06 9.38
N ALA A 377 24.69 -15.84 9.93
CA ALA A 377 24.91 -14.94 11.06
C ALA A 377 24.50 -13.50 10.74
N ASN A 378 24.79 -13.01 9.53
CA ASN A 378 24.39 -11.66 9.11
C ASN A 378 22.88 -11.54 8.87
N LYS A 379 22.20 -12.57 8.35
CA LYS A 379 20.71 -12.62 8.27
C LYS A 379 20.05 -12.57 9.65
N LEU A 380 20.59 -13.26 10.65
CA LEU A 380 20.07 -13.22 12.02
C LEU A 380 20.25 -11.82 12.66
N LYS A 381 21.41 -11.18 12.47
CA LYS A 381 21.65 -9.78 12.90
C LYS A 381 20.71 -8.79 12.23
N GLU A 382 20.36 -9.01 10.95
CA GLU A 382 19.38 -8.19 10.23
C GLU A 382 17.95 -8.38 10.77
N GLN A 383 17.53 -9.63 11.03
CA GLN A 383 16.23 -9.93 11.63
C GLN A 383 16.06 -9.24 13.00
N HIS A 384 17.07 -9.29 13.88
CA HIS A 384 17.00 -8.61 15.18
C HIS A 384 16.81 -7.09 15.04
N ARG A 385 17.56 -6.45 14.11
CA ARG A 385 17.42 -5.02 13.77
C ARG A 385 16.05 -4.68 13.16
N LEU A 386 15.35 -5.63 12.54
CA LEU A 386 13.98 -5.43 12.04
C LEU A 386 12.95 -5.59 13.17
N GLU A 387 13.14 -6.53 14.09
CA GLU A 387 12.27 -6.72 15.25
C GLU A 387 12.33 -5.54 16.23
N GLU A 388 13.52 -4.99 16.50
CA GLU A 388 13.70 -3.75 17.27
C GLU A 388 12.90 -2.58 16.66
N LYS A 389 13.00 -2.41 15.33
CA LYS A 389 12.25 -1.37 14.58
C LYS A 389 10.74 -1.61 14.61
N ALA A 390 10.28 -2.87 14.67
CA ALA A 390 8.88 -3.20 14.84
C ALA A 390 8.38 -2.85 16.25
N LYS A 391 9.08 -3.30 17.30
CA LYS A 391 8.77 -2.98 18.71
C LYS A 391 8.74 -1.47 18.97
N ALA A 392 9.69 -0.71 18.40
CA ALA A 392 9.71 0.75 18.49
C ALA A 392 8.48 1.42 17.86
N LYS A 393 8.04 0.97 16.67
CA LYS A 393 6.81 1.47 16.02
C LYS A 393 5.56 1.12 16.83
N GLU A 394 5.46 -0.11 17.32
CA GLU A 394 4.33 -0.58 18.13
C GLU A 394 4.20 0.20 19.46
N ALA A 395 5.34 0.55 20.09
CA ALA A 395 5.37 1.40 21.27
C ALA A 395 4.90 2.84 20.98
N LEU A 396 5.28 3.42 19.84
CA LEU A 396 4.79 4.72 19.39
C LEU A 396 3.28 4.70 19.08
N GLU A 397 2.76 3.62 18.48
CA GLU A 397 1.32 3.45 18.29
C GLU A 397 0.56 3.31 19.61
N ARG A 398 1.08 2.57 20.61
CA ARG A 398 0.46 2.53 21.95
C ARG A 398 0.39 3.93 22.58
N LYS A 399 1.42 4.77 22.42
CA LYS A 399 1.40 6.16 22.88
C LYS A 399 0.33 6.99 22.15
N LYS A 400 0.27 6.94 20.81
CA LYS A 400 -0.75 7.64 19.99
C LYS A 400 -2.18 7.24 20.36
N ARG A 401 -2.47 5.93 20.39
CA ARG A 401 -3.79 5.39 20.77
C ARG A 401 -4.22 5.78 22.19
N ASN A 402 -3.28 6.09 23.08
CA ASN A 402 -3.58 6.59 24.43
C ASN A 402 -3.83 8.12 24.45
N THR A 403 -3.07 8.92 23.70
CA THR A 403 -3.33 10.36 23.58
C THR A 403 -4.63 10.65 22.84
N GLU A 404 -4.94 9.92 21.77
CA GLU A 404 -6.23 9.99 21.04
C GLU A 404 -7.41 9.66 21.97
N LYS A 405 -7.30 8.59 22.76
CA LYS A 405 -8.31 8.24 23.78
C LYS A 405 -8.46 9.28 24.88
N ALA A 406 -7.40 10.04 25.21
CA ALA A 406 -7.47 11.14 26.16
C ALA A 406 -8.17 12.36 25.54
N GLN A 407 -7.83 12.73 24.31
CA GLN A 407 -8.45 13.82 23.55
C GLN A 407 -9.95 13.58 23.35
N ILE A 408 -10.36 12.41 22.84
CA ILE A 408 -11.77 12.05 22.67
C ILE A 408 -12.53 12.09 24.01
N ARG A 409 -11.89 11.72 25.13
CA ARG A 409 -12.49 11.83 26.47
C ARG A 409 -12.58 13.27 26.97
N ALA A 410 -11.69 14.17 26.55
CA ALA A 410 -11.76 15.60 26.87
C ALA A 410 -12.85 16.30 26.03
N GLU A 411 -12.90 16.04 24.73
CA GLU A 411 -13.94 16.56 23.82
C GLU A 411 -15.35 16.15 24.27
N LEU A 412 -15.56 14.88 24.61
CA LEU A 412 -16.86 14.37 25.09
C LEU A 412 -17.23 14.94 26.48
N ARG A 413 -16.27 15.43 27.26
CA ARG A 413 -16.54 16.21 28.49
C ARG A 413 -16.91 17.66 28.15
N ALA A 414 -16.12 18.32 27.30
CA ALA A 414 -16.35 19.69 26.87
C ALA A 414 -17.72 19.87 26.18
N GLN A 415 -18.12 18.93 25.31
CA GLN A 415 -19.45 18.92 24.68
C GLN A 415 -20.58 18.84 25.72
N LYS A 416 -20.46 17.97 26.74
CA LYS A 416 -21.46 17.84 27.80
C LYS A 416 -21.53 19.07 28.71
N GLU A 417 -20.39 19.71 28.96
CA GLU A 417 -20.34 20.95 29.72
C GLU A 417 -20.95 22.13 28.94
N ALA A 418 -20.66 22.22 27.63
CA ALA A 418 -21.27 23.20 26.73
C ALA A 418 -22.79 23.01 26.63
N GLU A 419 -23.27 21.77 26.44
CA GLU A 419 -24.70 21.42 26.41
C GLU A 419 -25.42 21.80 27.72
N GLN A 420 -24.75 21.63 28.88
CA GLN A 420 -25.29 22.07 30.17
C GLN A 420 -25.32 23.59 30.31
N LYS A 421 -24.24 24.29 29.91
CA LYS A 421 -24.16 25.76 29.92
C LYS A 421 -25.17 26.41 28.97
N GLU A 422 -25.44 25.80 27.81
CA GLU A 422 -26.48 26.22 26.89
C GLU A 422 -27.88 26.05 27.49
N LYS A 423 -28.19 24.86 28.05
CA LYS A 423 -29.45 24.60 28.76
C LYS A 423 -29.64 25.47 30.00
N GLU A 424 -28.58 25.98 30.60
CA GLU A 424 -28.65 26.97 31.67
C GLU A 424 -28.93 28.38 31.12
N ARG A 425 -28.24 28.80 30.05
CA ARG A 425 -28.47 30.07 29.35
C ARG A 425 -29.91 30.16 28.84
N GLU A 426 -30.44 29.11 28.23
CA GLU A 426 -31.83 29.03 27.78
C GLU A 426 -32.82 29.23 28.95
N LYS A 427 -32.60 28.57 30.10
CA LYS A 427 -33.40 28.75 31.32
C LYS A 427 -33.28 30.17 31.88
N ARG A 428 -32.12 30.81 31.78
CA ARG A 428 -31.90 32.22 32.18
C ARG A 428 -32.63 33.18 31.24
N LEU A 429 -32.67 32.91 29.93
CA LEU A 429 -33.40 33.70 28.93
C LEU A 429 -34.92 33.59 29.08
N ARG A 430 -35.46 32.37 29.16
CA ARG A 430 -36.90 32.12 29.42
C ARG A 430 -37.40 32.75 30.73
N LYS A 431 -36.51 32.97 31.71
CA LYS A 431 -36.79 33.74 32.95
C LYS A 431 -36.76 35.26 32.77
N LYS A 432 -35.98 35.79 31.82
CA LYS A 432 -35.94 37.23 31.47
C LYS A 432 -37.12 37.63 30.59
N GLU A 433 -37.50 36.80 29.62
CA GLU A 433 -38.66 37.03 28.75
C GLU A 433 -39.97 37.10 29.57
N LYS A 434 -40.13 36.19 30.54
CA LYS A 434 -41.20 36.26 31.55
C LYS A 434 -41.17 37.49 32.48
N LYS A 435 -40.25 38.43 32.28
CA LYS A 435 -40.15 39.69 33.04
C LYS A 435 -40.18 40.95 32.16
N LYS A 436 -40.60 40.87 30.88
CA LYS A 436 -40.89 42.06 30.03
C LYS A 436 -42.10 41.87 29.11
N ALA A 437 -43.27 42.25 29.64
CA ALA A 437 -44.35 42.93 28.91
C ALA A 437 -44.94 43.99 29.88
N PRO A 438 -45.44 45.16 29.43
CA PRO A 438 -45.32 46.38 30.23
C PRO A 438 -46.64 47.10 30.58
N GLU A 439 -46.62 47.82 31.71
CA GLU A 439 -47.34 49.08 32.05
C GLU A 439 -46.98 49.41 33.52
N ALA A 440 -46.96 50.65 34.02
CA ALA A 440 -46.98 51.99 33.41
C ALA A 440 -46.31 52.98 34.37
N GLN A 441 -45.99 54.19 33.89
CA GLN A 441 -45.52 55.36 34.69
C GLN A 441 -44.15 55.19 35.41
N ASP A 442 -43.43 56.23 35.83
CA ASP A 442 -43.02 57.54 35.26
C ASP A 442 -41.63 57.84 35.94
N ASP A 443 -40.84 58.90 35.73
CA ASP A 443 -41.01 60.18 35.05
C ASP A 443 -39.65 60.77 34.57
N THR A 444 -39.69 61.87 33.79
CA THR A 444 -38.77 63.03 33.74
C THR A 444 -37.22 62.88 33.74
N ASN A 445 -36.64 63.53 32.71
CA ASN A 445 -35.36 64.27 32.63
C ASN A 445 -34.12 63.74 31.87
N ASP A 446 -33.52 64.73 31.21
CA ASP A 446 -32.24 64.83 30.50
C ASP A 446 -31.01 64.26 31.24
N GLY A 447 -29.90 64.09 30.49
CA GLY A 447 -28.57 64.02 31.11
C GLY A 447 -27.48 63.32 30.30
N GLU A 448 -26.90 64.06 29.35
CA GLU A 448 -25.50 64.01 28.92
C GLU A 448 -24.57 62.80 29.22
N THR A 449 -23.98 62.30 28.12
CA THR A 449 -22.51 62.18 27.94
C THR A 449 -21.77 60.97 28.57
N ALA A 450 -20.97 60.32 27.73
CA ALA A 450 -19.94 59.31 28.05
C ALA A 450 -18.64 60.04 28.57
N PRO A 451 -17.47 59.42 28.85
CA PRO A 451 -16.99 58.09 28.42
C PRO A 451 -16.04 57.37 29.44
N THR A 452 -15.16 56.51 28.91
CA THR A 452 -13.79 56.19 29.41
C THR A 452 -13.58 55.44 30.74
N THR A 453 -13.18 54.16 30.60
CA THR A 453 -11.95 53.52 31.15
C THR A 453 -11.73 53.47 32.69
N GLU A 454 -10.81 52.68 33.29
CA GLU A 454 -9.62 51.94 32.82
C GLU A 454 -9.29 50.68 33.69
N VAL A 455 -8.24 49.92 33.33
CA VAL A 455 -7.27 49.15 34.18
C VAL A 455 -7.82 48.35 35.38
N LEU A 456 -7.88 47.00 35.32
CA LEU A 456 -6.77 46.04 35.58
C LEU A 456 -6.27 46.01 37.05
N SER A 457 -6.39 44.84 37.71
CA SER A 457 -5.32 44.27 38.54
C SER A 457 -5.60 42.81 38.94
N GLU A 458 -4.52 42.08 39.18
CA GLU A 458 -4.42 40.66 39.47
C GLU A 458 -3.84 40.49 40.88
N ALA A 459 -4.28 39.48 41.65
CA ALA A 459 -3.70 39.14 42.95
C ALA A 459 -3.79 37.63 43.22
N GLU A 460 -2.63 37.02 43.45
CA GLU A 460 -2.42 35.60 43.77
C GLU A 460 -2.40 35.38 45.31
N VAL A 461 -1.94 34.19 45.73
CA VAL A 461 -1.24 33.86 47.01
C VAL A 461 -1.99 32.96 48.01
N ARG A 462 -1.57 31.67 48.03
CA ARG A 462 -1.50 30.72 49.18
C ARG A 462 -2.83 30.22 49.82
N ASP A 463 -2.90 29.09 50.54
CA ASP A 463 -1.93 27.99 50.76
C ASP A 463 -2.65 26.63 50.95
N SER A 464 -1.90 25.54 51.12
CA SER A 464 -2.38 24.19 51.49
C SER A 464 -1.51 23.64 52.65
N PRO A 465 -1.69 22.41 53.23
CA PRO A 465 -2.62 21.31 52.91
C PRO A 465 -3.30 20.69 54.18
N THR A 466 -3.88 19.48 54.07
CA THR A 466 -3.63 18.32 54.99
C THR A 466 -4.42 17.08 54.53
N THR A 467 -3.86 15.87 54.75
CA THR A 467 -4.45 14.57 54.38
C THR A 467 -5.01 13.82 55.59
N VAL A 468 -6.20 13.19 55.48
CA VAL A 468 -6.69 12.17 56.43
C VAL A 468 -7.38 11.03 55.68
N THR A 469 -7.18 9.80 56.15
CA THR A 469 -7.68 8.54 55.55
C THR A 469 -8.97 8.03 56.18
N LYS A 470 -9.84 7.34 55.40
CA LYS A 470 -10.56 6.14 55.88
C LYS A 470 -11.27 5.32 54.78
N ARG A 471 -11.03 4.01 54.80
CA ARG A 471 -11.98 2.94 54.41
C ARG A 471 -13.04 2.81 55.53
N SER A 472 -14.23 2.22 55.38
CA SER A 472 -14.97 1.61 54.24
C SER A 472 -16.37 1.20 54.73
N ALA A 473 -17.41 1.22 53.89
CA ALA A 473 -18.57 0.31 53.99
C ALA A 473 -19.57 0.41 52.82
N LYS A 474 -20.20 -0.72 52.50
CA LYS A 474 -21.53 -0.93 51.89
C LYS A 474 -22.13 -2.12 52.67
N PRO A 475 -23.45 -2.21 52.93
CA PRO A 475 -24.45 -2.30 51.86
C PRO A 475 -25.83 -1.64 52.15
N SER A 476 -26.70 -1.62 51.14
CA SER A 476 -28.12 -2.03 51.22
C SER A 476 -28.73 -2.03 49.81
N SER A 477 -29.96 -2.52 49.63
CA SER A 477 -30.55 -2.89 48.34
C SER A 477 -32.05 -2.59 48.24
N PHE A 478 -32.52 -2.37 47.00
CA PHE A 478 -33.92 -2.09 46.60
C PHE A 478 -34.51 -0.77 47.15
N GLY A 479 -35.35 -0.06 46.39
CA GLY A 479 -35.70 -0.26 44.98
C GLY A 479 -36.73 0.77 44.49
N LYS A 480 -36.89 0.86 43.17
CA LYS A 480 -38.07 1.46 42.50
C LYS A 480 -38.06 1.05 41.03
N GLN A 481 -39.08 0.31 40.60
CA GLN A 481 -39.29 -0.03 39.19
C GLN A 481 -39.91 1.15 38.44
N SER A 482 -39.60 1.31 37.16
CA SER A 482 -40.64 1.41 36.11
C SER A 482 -40.05 1.63 34.71
N LYS A 483 -40.88 1.31 33.71
CA LYS A 483 -40.78 1.63 32.28
C LYS A 483 -39.76 0.81 31.47
N SER A 484 -40.34 0.13 30.48
CA SER A 484 -39.75 -0.90 29.62
C SER A 484 -38.82 -0.34 28.54
N LYS A 485 -37.95 -1.22 28.02
CA LYS A 485 -37.23 -0.98 26.76
C LYS A 485 -38.24 -0.85 25.61
N PRO A 486 -38.12 0.11 24.68
CA PRO A 486 -39.00 0.20 23.53
C PRO A 486 -38.79 -0.98 22.57
N ILE A 487 -39.89 -1.57 22.10
CA ILE A 487 -39.91 -2.65 21.11
C ILE A 487 -39.54 -2.05 19.73
N PRO A 488 -38.66 -2.67 18.94
CA PRO A 488 -38.35 -2.19 17.59
C PRO A 488 -39.58 -2.34 16.67
N PRO A 489 -39.90 -1.34 15.82
CA PRO A 489 -41.07 -1.39 14.95
C PRO A 489 -40.94 -2.47 13.86
N PRO A 490 -42.05 -3.10 13.44
CA PRO A 490 -42.02 -4.20 12.47
C PRO A 490 -41.55 -3.76 11.07
N LEU A 491 -40.93 -4.68 10.34
CA LEU A 491 -40.33 -4.45 9.02
C LEU A 491 -41.38 -4.19 7.93
N ARG A 492 -41.84 -2.94 7.83
CA ARG A 492 -42.75 -2.44 6.79
C ARG A 492 -42.24 -2.77 5.37
N ASN A 493 -43.02 -3.54 4.62
CA ASN A 493 -42.70 -4.12 3.32
C ASN A 493 -42.10 -3.12 2.30
N LYS A 494 -40.81 -3.23 2.01
CA LYS A 494 -40.09 -2.40 1.01
C LYS A 494 -40.16 -2.91 -0.44
N GLY A 495 -40.88 -3.99 -0.71
CA GLY A 495 -40.90 -4.67 -2.02
C GLY A 495 -41.35 -3.80 -3.21
N LYS A 496 -42.39 -2.96 -3.03
CA LYS A 496 -43.01 -2.21 -4.15
C LYS A 496 -42.18 -1.04 -4.69
N ARG A 497 -41.19 -0.50 -3.95
CA ARG A 497 -40.40 0.66 -4.43
C ARG A 497 -39.36 0.26 -5.48
N ARG A 498 -38.64 -0.84 -5.24
CA ARG A 498 -37.60 -1.38 -6.14
C ARG A 498 -38.11 -1.63 -7.56
N TRP A 499 -39.35 -2.09 -7.73
CA TRP A 499 -39.93 -2.34 -9.06
C TRP A 499 -40.03 -1.07 -9.93
N ARG A 500 -40.30 0.11 -9.33
CA ARG A 500 -40.20 1.39 -10.07
C ARG A 500 -38.76 1.69 -10.45
N ASP A 501 -37.82 1.51 -9.52
CA ASP A 501 -36.41 1.81 -9.74
C ASP A 501 -35.81 0.94 -10.88
N TRP A 502 -36.14 -0.36 -10.93
CA TRP A 502 -35.78 -1.26 -12.04
C TRP A 502 -36.51 -0.94 -13.35
N ALA A 503 -37.79 -0.54 -13.30
CA ALA A 503 -38.53 -0.12 -14.50
C ALA A 503 -37.94 1.16 -15.14
N PHE A 504 -37.53 2.14 -14.33
CA PHE A 504 -36.83 3.31 -14.85
C PHE A 504 -35.47 2.95 -15.46
N LEU A 505 -34.70 2.04 -14.85
CA LEU A 505 -33.43 1.58 -15.42
C LEU A 505 -33.60 0.86 -16.77
N THR A 506 -34.65 0.05 -16.95
CA THR A 506 -34.93 -0.62 -18.23
C THR A 506 -35.41 0.35 -19.30
N ILE A 507 -36.25 1.34 -18.95
CA ILE A 507 -36.67 2.41 -19.87
C ILE A 507 -35.47 3.25 -20.32
N MET A 508 -34.59 3.65 -19.40
CA MET A 508 -33.40 4.45 -19.74
C MET A 508 -32.41 3.66 -20.62
N LEU A 509 -32.25 2.35 -20.38
CA LEU A 509 -31.44 1.48 -21.25
C LEU A 509 -32.03 1.36 -22.66
N ALA A 510 -33.35 1.21 -22.77
CA ALA A 510 -34.04 1.18 -24.06
C ALA A 510 -33.89 2.52 -24.82
N LEU A 511 -33.99 3.66 -24.13
CA LEU A 511 -33.74 4.98 -24.71
C LEU A 511 -32.32 5.12 -25.27
N VAL A 512 -31.29 4.65 -24.56
CA VAL A 512 -29.91 4.65 -25.05
C VAL A 512 -29.75 3.77 -26.28
N VAL A 513 -30.38 2.58 -26.32
CA VAL A 513 -30.36 1.69 -27.49
C VAL A 513 -31.07 2.32 -28.70
N VAL A 514 -32.21 3.00 -28.51
CA VAL A 514 -32.92 3.70 -29.58
C VAL A 514 -32.08 4.86 -30.12
N LEU A 515 -31.50 5.70 -29.26
CA LEU A 515 -30.63 6.81 -29.67
C LEU A 515 -29.37 6.31 -30.40
N PHE A 516 -28.76 5.21 -29.92
CA PHE A 516 -27.62 4.57 -30.59
C PHE A 516 -28.01 3.99 -31.96
N SER A 517 -29.21 3.41 -32.07
CA SER A 517 -29.74 2.90 -33.34
C SER A 517 -30.03 4.04 -34.33
N LEU A 518 -30.62 5.15 -33.89
CA LEU A 518 -30.85 6.34 -34.74
C LEU A 518 -29.52 6.98 -35.19
N GLY A 519 -28.52 7.04 -34.30
CA GLY A 519 -27.17 7.49 -34.67
C GLY A 519 -26.45 6.56 -35.65
N SER A 520 -26.70 5.25 -35.56
CA SER A 520 -26.12 4.24 -36.45
C SER A 520 -26.84 4.12 -37.80
N SER A 521 -28.13 4.45 -37.87
CA SER A 521 -29.00 4.27 -39.05
C SER A 521 -29.11 5.51 -39.95
N GLY A 522 -28.03 6.30 -40.04
CA GLY A 522 -27.81 7.26 -41.14
C GLY A 522 -28.79 8.42 -41.30
N PHE A 523 -29.75 8.60 -40.38
CA PHE A 523 -30.93 9.47 -40.58
C PHE A 523 -30.59 10.95 -40.88
N PHE A 524 -29.41 11.42 -40.44
CA PHE A 524 -28.93 12.78 -40.70
C PHE A 524 -28.30 13.00 -42.08
N GLN A 525 -28.03 11.96 -42.88
CA GLN A 525 -27.54 12.14 -44.26
C GLN A 525 -28.66 12.65 -45.19
N ASN A 526 -29.87 12.10 -45.06
CA ASN A 526 -31.02 12.42 -45.91
C ASN A 526 -31.53 13.87 -45.76
N LEU A 527 -31.22 14.52 -44.63
CA LEU A 527 -31.54 15.93 -44.39
C LEU A 527 -30.52 16.92 -44.97
N ARG A 528 -29.39 16.44 -45.52
CA ARG A 528 -28.34 17.31 -46.08
C ARG A 528 -28.51 17.58 -47.59
N GLU A 529 -29.14 16.68 -48.33
CA GLU A 529 -29.27 16.79 -49.79
C GLU A 529 -30.37 17.75 -50.25
N GLN A 530 -31.39 18.04 -49.43
CA GLN A 530 -32.45 19.00 -49.78
C GLN A 530 -32.06 20.49 -49.60
N GLY A 531 -30.84 20.78 -49.13
CA GLY A 531 -30.41 22.15 -48.77
C GLY A 531 -29.58 22.92 -49.81
N GLY A 532 -29.25 22.34 -50.98
CA GLY A 532 -28.19 22.86 -51.87
C GLY A 532 -28.56 22.92 -53.35
N GLY A 533 -29.55 23.75 -53.73
CA GLY A 533 -30.14 23.70 -55.08
C GLY A 533 -30.64 25.01 -55.69
N ALA A 534 -29.94 26.14 -55.57
CA ALA A 534 -30.27 27.35 -56.33
C ALA A 534 -29.06 28.27 -56.63
N SER A 535 -28.97 28.72 -57.89
CA SER A 535 -28.15 29.84 -58.45
C SER A 535 -26.83 29.50 -59.16
N LYS A 536 -26.93 29.13 -60.45
CA LYS A 536 -25.97 29.56 -61.48
C LYS A 536 -26.53 29.43 -62.92
N LYS A 537 -27.13 30.51 -63.40
CA LYS A 537 -27.28 30.92 -64.82
C LYS A 537 -27.22 32.46 -64.81
N VAL A 538 -26.42 33.07 -65.70
CA VAL A 538 -26.89 33.80 -66.90
C VAL A 538 -27.95 34.84 -66.50
N GLU A 539 -27.70 36.13 -66.67
CA GLU A 539 -26.93 36.78 -67.74
C GLU A 539 -25.65 37.52 -67.27
#